data_AF-A0A496YLA4-F1
#
_entry.id   AF-A0A496YLA4-F1
#
_cell.length_a   1.000
_cell.length_b   1.000
_cell.length_c   1.000
_cell.angle_alpha   90.00
_cell.angle_beta   90.00
_cell.angle_gamma   90.00
#
_symmetry.space_group_name_H-M   'P 1'
#
loop_
_entity.id
_entity.type
_entity.pdbx_description
1 polymer ?
#
loop_
_entity_poly.entity_id
_entity_poly.type
_entity_poly.pdbx_seq_one_letter_code
_entity_poly.pdbx_strand_id
1 'polypeptide(L)'
;MAEQSIIIDRSEQIGIITLNRPEQLNTFNTQLATELNQALINLDNDEDIRVVVIKGAGKGFSAGIDVSEYFGKTQREYYEWISLMERMSHVIAYMKKPVIASAHGFAVANGAGLIAACDLAVVAEGTKIGTTAINVGLFCMGPAVPMSRSIGRKRCLELLLTGDVIDAHEAEQWGLVNKVVPAEKLEEATMELARKLAEKSPLALQMGKRAFYGMSDMEYGKALEYSNEVFAALCVTEDAEEGIKAFLEKRKPVWKCR
;
A
#
# COMPACT_ATOMS: atom_id res chain seq x y z
N MET A 1 15.71 -25.05 7.21
CA MET A 1 15.14 -24.20 6.14
C MET A 1 14.93 -22.84 6.76
N ALA A 2 15.43 -21.76 6.15
CA ALA A 2 15.16 -20.41 6.66
C ALA A 2 13.64 -20.20 6.67
N GLU A 3 13.12 -19.63 7.75
CA GLU A 3 11.70 -19.30 7.88
C GLU A 3 11.32 -18.24 6.82
N GLN A 4 10.14 -18.37 6.21
CA GLN A 4 9.70 -17.42 5.18
C GLN A 4 9.48 -16.03 5.79
N SER A 5 10.02 -14.99 5.16
CA SER A 5 9.88 -13.60 5.62
C SER A 5 8.54 -12.98 5.22
N ILE A 6 7.80 -13.62 4.32
CA ILE A 6 6.44 -13.28 3.92
C ILE A 6 5.55 -14.53 3.99
N ILE A 7 4.38 -14.39 4.63
CA ILE A 7 3.29 -15.38 4.59
C ILE A 7 2.18 -14.84 3.70
N ILE A 8 1.59 -15.71 2.86
CA ILE A 8 0.46 -15.36 1.99
C ILE A 8 -0.75 -16.23 2.34
N ASP A 9 -1.83 -15.60 2.76
CA ASP A 9 -3.14 -16.22 2.95
C ASP A 9 -4.13 -15.73 1.87
N ARG A 10 -5.21 -16.49 1.67
CA ARG A 10 -6.29 -16.12 0.75
C ARG A 10 -7.64 -16.31 1.43
N SER A 11 -8.51 -15.32 1.32
CA SER A 11 -9.87 -15.39 1.84
C SER A 11 -10.78 -14.48 1.03
N GLU A 12 -11.93 -14.96 0.58
CA GLU A 12 -12.97 -14.10 -0.03
C GLU A 12 -12.46 -13.19 -1.17
N GLN A 13 -11.62 -13.72 -2.08
CA GLN A 13 -10.98 -12.95 -3.17
C GLN A 13 -10.00 -11.87 -2.68
N ILE A 14 -9.53 -11.96 -1.44
CA ILE A 14 -8.56 -11.07 -0.84
C ILE A 14 -7.27 -11.86 -0.59
N GLY A 15 -6.16 -11.34 -1.12
CA GLY A 15 -4.82 -11.84 -0.84
C GLY A 15 -4.24 -11.12 0.37
N ILE A 16 -3.80 -11.85 1.38
CA ILE A 16 -3.29 -11.27 2.62
C ILE A 16 -1.79 -11.58 2.70
N ILE A 17 -0.97 -10.54 2.63
CA ILE A 17 0.47 -10.58 2.82
C ILE A 17 0.77 -10.25 4.29
N THR A 18 1.46 -11.14 4.99
CA THR A 18 1.98 -10.88 6.34
C THR A 18 3.49 -10.73 6.30
N LEU A 19 4.01 -9.57 6.71
CA LEU A 19 5.43 -9.38 6.99
C LEU A 19 5.81 -10.24 8.21
N ASN A 20 6.63 -11.25 8.01
CA ASN A 20 6.88 -12.32 8.98
C ASN A 20 8.34 -12.34 9.45
N ARG A 21 8.80 -11.23 10.01
CA ARG A 21 10.07 -11.15 10.77
C ARG A 21 9.82 -10.50 12.14
N PRO A 22 8.90 -11.04 12.97
CA PRO A 22 8.40 -10.36 14.16
C PRO A 22 9.49 -10.07 15.20
N GLU A 23 10.49 -10.95 15.29
CA GLU A 23 11.64 -10.81 16.19
C GLU A 23 12.57 -9.66 15.78
N GLN A 24 12.62 -9.33 14.48
CA GLN A 24 13.37 -8.20 13.92
C GLN A 24 12.45 -7.03 13.58
N LEU A 25 11.26 -6.96 14.20
CA LEU A 25 10.31 -5.86 14.02
C LEU A 25 9.89 -5.66 12.55
N ASN A 26 9.82 -6.76 11.78
CA ASN A 26 9.46 -6.76 10.36
C ASN A 26 10.30 -5.80 9.51
N THR A 27 11.59 -5.67 9.82
CA THR A 27 12.51 -4.86 9.01
C THR A 27 12.75 -5.49 7.63
N PHE A 28 12.99 -4.64 6.65
CA PHE A 28 13.28 -5.00 5.27
C PHE A 28 14.76 -5.36 5.16
N ASN A 29 15.04 -6.66 5.19
CA ASN A 29 16.28 -7.20 4.66
C ASN A 29 16.07 -7.60 3.18
N THR A 30 17.15 -8.02 2.52
CA THR A 30 17.12 -8.39 1.10
C THR A 30 16.09 -9.49 0.81
N GLN A 31 15.96 -10.47 1.71
CA GLN A 31 14.99 -11.55 1.57
C GLN A 31 13.55 -11.06 1.65
N LEU A 32 13.17 -10.34 2.72
CA LEU A 32 11.81 -9.82 2.91
C LEU A 32 11.41 -8.89 1.76
N ALA A 33 12.29 -7.99 1.33
CA ALA A 33 12.00 -7.09 0.23
C ALA A 33 11.78 -7.85 -1.08
N THR A 34 12.61 -8.87 -1.36
CA THR A 34 12.43 -9.73 -2.54
C THR A 34 11.10 -10.48 -2.50
N GLU A 35 10.80 -11.13 -1.37
CA GLU A 35 9.57 -11.92 -1.18
C GLU A 35 8.32 -11.03 -1.24
N LEU A 36 8.35 -9.82 -0.67
CA LEU A 36 7.23 -8.87 -0.69
C LEU A 36 6.91 -8.43 -2.13
N ASN A 37 7.93 -8.03 -2.89
CA ASN A 37 7.76 -7.64 -4.28
C ASN A 37 7.20 -8.80 -5.11
N GLN A 38 7.71 -10.02 -4.91
CA GLN A 38 7.22 -11.20 -5.62
C GLN A 38 5.78 -11.55 -5.22
N ALA A 39 5.43 -11.44 -3.94
CA ALA A 39 4.08 -11.68 -3.44
C ALA A 39 3.06 -10.71 -4.07
N LEU A 40 3.39 -9.41 -4.13
CA LEU A 40 2.55 -8.40 -4.78
C LEU A 40 2.33 -8.70 -6.26
N ILE A 41 3.39 -9.03 -7.00
CA ILE A 41 3.31 -9.38 -8.43
C ILE A 41 2.48 -10.66 -8.63
N ASN A 42 2.68 -11.68 -7.80
CA ASN A 42 1.93 -12.93 -7.89
C ASN A 42 0.43 -12.69 -7.64
N LEU A 43 0.10 -11.94 -6.59
CA LEU A 43 -1.28 -11.61 -6.27
C LEU A 43 -1.92 -10.70 -7.32
N ASP A 44 -1.18 -9.86 -8.03
CA ASP A 44 -1.73 -9.06 -9.15
C ASP A 44 -2.10 -9.91 -10.37
N ASN A 45 -1.39 -11.03 -10.57
CA ASN A 45 -1.63 -11.97 -11.66
C ASN A 45 -2.65 -13.07 -11.33
N ASP A 46 -2.99 -13.26 -10.06
CA ASP A 46 -3.93 -14.29 -9.58
C ASP A 46 -5.40 -13.88 -9.85
N GLU A 47 -6.08 -14.46 -10.85
CA GLU A 47 -7.43 -14.05 -11.26
C GLU A 47 -8.50 -14.17 -10.15
N ASP A 48 -8.26 -15.00 -9.13
CA ASP A 48 -9.18 -15.17 -8.00
C ASP A 48 -9.05 -14.04 -6.96
N ILE A 49 -8.00 -13.23 -7.04
CA ILE A 49 -7.73 -12.13 -6.10
C ILE A 49 -8.21 -10.81 -6.70
N ARG A 50 -8.93 -10.02 -5.91
CA ARG A 50 -9.43 -8.68 -6.27
C ARG A 50 -8.81 -7.57 -5.45
N VAL A 51 -8.39 -7.85 -4.23
CA VAL A 51 -7.82 -6.87 -3.28
C VAL A 51 -6.65 -7.51 -2.55
N VAL A 52 -5.62 -6.72 -2.23
CA VAL A 52 -4.49 -7.15 -1.43
C VAL A 52 -4.49 -6.42 -0.09
N VAL A 53 -4.25 -7.15 1.00
CA VAL A 53 -4.02 -6.59 2.33
C VAL A 53 -2.59 -6.89 2.74
N ILE A 54 -1.88 -5.90 3.27
CA ILE A 54 -0.55 -6.09 3.87
C ILE A 54 -0.65 -5.84 5.37
N LYS A 55 -0.19 -6.79 6.19
CA LYS A 55 -0.13 -6.69 7.65
C LYS A 55 1.24 -7.12 8.19
N GLY A 56 1.55 -6.76 9.43
CA GLY A 56 2.77 -7.22 10.12
C GLY A 56 2.49 -8.36 11.10
N ALA A 57 3.45 -9.26 11.30
CA ALA A 57 3.41 -10.23 12.40
C ALA A 57 3.96 -9.61 13.70
N GLY A 58 3.50 -10.11 14.85
CA GLY A 58 4.06 -9.76 16.15
C GLY A 58 3.74 -8.32 16.61
N LYS A 59 4.74 -7.62 17.14
CA LYS A 59 4.54 -6.38 17.93
C LYS A 59 4.20 -5.13 17.12
N GLY A 60 4.40 -5.14 15.82
CA GLY A 60 4.07 -3.99 14.98
C GLY A 60 4.13 -4.27 13.49
N PHE A 61 3.88 -3.24 12.70
CA PHE A 61 3.82 -3.34 11.24
C PHE A 61 5.21 -3.50 10.62
N SER A 62 6.08 -2.48 10.72
CA SER A 62 7.48 -2.55 10.26
C SER A 62 8.34 -1.42 10.81
N ALA A 63 9.57 -1.74 11.19
CA ALA A 63 10.57 -0.78 11.66
C ALA A 63 11.51 -0.24 10.56
N GLY A 64 11.21 -0.47 9.28
CA GLY A 64 11.98 0.07 8.16
C GLY A 64 13.06 -0.88 7.65
N ILE A 65 14.18 -0.37 7.13
CA ILE A 65 15.24 -1.20 6.53
C ILE A 65 16.10 -1.84 7.62
N ASP A 66 16.48 -3.10 7.42
CA ASP A 66 17.38 -3.83 8.31
C ASP A 66 18.82 -3.29 8.17
N VAL A 67 19.24 -2.48 9.14
CA VAL A 67 20.56 -1.83 9.13
C VAL A 67 21.72 -2.81 9.31
N SER A 68 21.46 -4.07 9.67
CA SER A 68 22.51 -5.10 9.71
C SER A 68 23.08 -5.39 8.31
N GLU A 69 22.29 -5.16 7.26
CA GLU A 69 22.72 -5.27 5.87
C GLU A 69 23.32 -3.96 5.33
N TYR A 70 23.60 -2.94 6.15
CA TYR A 70 24.04 -1.63 5.63
C TYR A 70 25.48 -1.67 5.07
N PHE A 71 26.46 -2.08 5.88
CA PHE A 71 27.89 -1.83 5.62
C PHE A 71 28.49 -2.56 4.41
N GLY A 72 29.67 -2.10 3.98
CA GLY A 72 30.57 -2.82 3.08
C GLY A 72 30.22 -2.76 1.59
N LYS A 73 29.42 -1.78 1.15
CA LYS A 73 28.98 -1.64 -0.25
C LYS A 73 29.63 -0.46 -0.96
N THR A 74 29.81 -0.61 -2.26
CA THR A 74 30.05 0.49 -3.21
C THR A 74 28.78 1.30 -3.43
N GLN A 75 28.91 2.50 -4.00
CA GLN A 75 27.75 3.33 -4.35
C GLN A 75 26.73 2.59 -5.24
N ARG A 76 27.21 1.79 -6.20
CA ARG A 76 26.35 1.00 -7.09
C ARG A 76 25.58 -0.07 -6.31
N GLU A 77 26.25 -0.80 -5.42
CA GLU A 77 25.60 -1.83 -4.61
C GLU A 77 24.60 -1.22 -3.61
N TYR A 78 24.90 -0.04 -3.06
CA TYR A 78 23.92 0.71 -2.27
C TYR A 78 22.70 1.09 -3.09
N TYR A 79 22.88 1.57 -4.33
CA TYR A 79 21.76 1.88 -5.20
C TYR A 79 20.90 0.65 -5.48
N GLU A 80 21.50 -0.49 -5.81
CA GLU A 80 20.79 -1.75 -6.08
C GLU A 80 20.02 -2.24 -4.82
N TRP A 81 20.66 -2.20 -3.65
CA TRP A 81 20.07 -2.60 -2.38
C TRP A 81 18.90 -1.70 -1.97
N ILE A 82 19.07 -0.37 -2.02
CA ILE A 82 17.99 0.59 -1.72
C ILE A 82 16.85 0.45 -2.72
N SER A 83 17.16 0.31 -4.02
CA SER A 83 16.15 0.13 -5.06
C SER A 83 15.28 -1.10 -4.81
N LEU A 84 15.85 -2.18 -4.27
CA LEU A 84 15.09 -3.37 -3.88
C LEU A 84 14.11 -3.08 -2.73
N MET A 85 14.54 -2.35 -1.69
CA MET A 85 13.71 -1.99 -0.54
C MET A 85 12.52 -1.09 -0.91
N GLU A 86 12.75 -0.19 -1.86
CA GLU A 86 11.76 0.80 -2.31
C GLU A 86 10.89 0.30 -3.46
N ARG A 87 11.25 -0.82 -4.10
CA ARG A 87 10.55 -1.37 -5.27
C ARG A 87 9.07 -1.64 -4.99
N MET A 88 8.72 -1.97 -3.75
CA MET A 88 7.33 -2.22 -3.36
C MET A 88 6.43 -1.01 -3.64
N SER A 89 6.93 0.21 -3.45
CA SER A 89 6.19 1.45 -3.72
C SER A 89 5.81 1.56 -5.19
N HIS A 90 6.75 1.21 -6.07
CA HIS A 90 6.50 1.16 -7.50
C HIS A 90 5.51 0.04 -7.86
N VAL A 91 5.71 -1.18 -7.34
CA VAL A 91 4.81 -2.29 -7.63
C VAL A 91 3.37 -1.97 -7.22
N ILE A 92 3.17 -1.39 -6.03
CA ILE A 92 1.83 -1.04 -5.54
C ILE A 92 1.16 0.02 -6.42
N ALA A 93 1.90 1.06 -6.85
CA ALA A 93 1.33 2.12 -7.70
C ALA A 93 0.93 1.63 -9.10
N TYR A 94 1.65 0.63 -9.65
CA TYR A 94 1.44 0.17 -11.03
C TYR A 94 0.68 -1.16 -11.15
N MET A 95 0.48 -1.90 -10.05
CA MET A 95 -0.36 -3.09 -10.06
C MET A 95 -1.84 -2.74 -10.22
N LYS A 96 -2.62 -3.66 -10.78
CA LYS A 96 -4.02 -3.41 -11.14
C LYS A 96 -4.93 -3.44 -9.91
N LYS A 97 -4.59 -4.22 -8.88
CA LYS A 97 -5.47 -4.47 -7.72
C LYS A 97 -5.25 -3.45 -6.60
N PRO A 98 -6.30 -3.03 -5.89
CA PRO A 98 -6.17 -2.18 -4.70
C PRO A 98 -5.38 -2.87 -3.59
N VAL A 99 -4.60 -2.10 -2.84
CA VAL A 99 -3.76 -2.55 -1.73
C VAL A 99 -4.11 -1.77 -0.46
N ILE A 100 -4.39 -2.49 0.63
CA ILE A 100 -4.71 -1.92 1.94
C ILE A 100 -3.59 -2.24 2.93
N ALA A 101 -3.02 -1.23 3.59
CA ALA A 101 -2.19 -1.42 4.78
C ALA A 101 -3.07 -1.67 6.01
N SER A 102 -2.78 -2.73 6.77
CA SER A 102 -3.38 -3.05 8.06
C SER A 102 -2.29 -2.99 9.13
N ALA A 103 -2.08 -1.81 9.71
CA ALA A 103 -0.91 -1.55 10.55
C ALA A 103 -1.24 -1.41 12.03
N HIS A 104 -0.35 -1.89 12.89
CA HIS A 104 -0.41 -1.78 14.35
C HIS A 104 0.96 -1.52 14.96
N GLY A 105 1.00 -1.04 16.19
CA GLY A 105 2.21 -0.89 17.01
C GLY A 105 3.16 0.21 16.52
N PHE A 106 3.87 -0.04 15.42
CA PHE A 106 4.76 0.93 14.80
C PHE A 106 4.88 0.70 13.28
N ALA A 107 5.01 1.80 12.54
CA ALA A 107 5.34 1.83 11.13
C ALA A 107 6.31 2.98 10.89
N VAL A 108 7.61 2.70 10.96
CA VAL A 108 8.65 3.74 10.91
C VAL A 108 9.63 3.54 9.77
N ALA A 109 10.24 4.64 9.31
CA ALA A 109 11.11 4.68 8.14
C ALA A 109 10.43 4.04 6.92
N ASN A 110 10.97 2.94 6.37
CA ASN A 110 10.35 2.26 5.22
C ASN A 110 8.97 1.66 5.55
N GLY A 111 8.67 1.39 6.83
CA GLY A 111 7.33 0.97 7.27
C GLY A 111 6.28 2.07 7.09
N ALA A 112 6.64 3.34 7.36
CA ALA A 112 5.78 4.49 7.07
C ALA A 112 5.63 4.69 5.55
N GLY A 113 6.72 4.49 4.80
CA GLY A 113 6.70 4.51 3.33
C GLY A 113 5.74 3.45 2.75
N LEU A 114 5.72 2.25 3.32
CA LEU A 114 4.81 1.18 2.91
C LEU A 114 3.34 1.55 3.18
N ILE A 115 3.02 2.16 4.33
CA ILE A 115 1.67 2.70 4.59
C ILE A 115 1.29 3.71 3.50
N ALA A 116 2.18 4.66 3.22
CA ALA A 116 1.93 5.72 2.25
C ALA A 116 1.82 5.20 0.81
N ALA A 117 2.52 4.10 0.49
CA ALA A 117 2.50 3.48 -0.83
C ALA A 117 1.23 2.67 -1.08
N CYS A 118 0.64 2.04 -0.04
CA CYS A 118 -0.66 1.40 -0.14
C CYS A 118 -1.74 2.40 -0.57
N ASP A 119 -2.72 1.94 -1.36
CA ASP A 119 -3.80 2.81 -1.83
C ASP A 119 -4.67 3.32 -0.68
N LEU A 120 -4.82 2.48 0.37
CA LEU A 120 -5.60 2.76 1.56
C LEU A 120 -4.90 2.21 2.81
N ALA A 121 -5.21 2.76 3.98
CA ALA A 121 -4.68 2.29 5.25
C ALA A 121 -5.73 2.29 6.37
N VAL A 122 -5.79 1.18 7.11
CA VAL A 122 -6.49 1.06 8.39
C VAL A 122 -5.44 0.79 9.47
N VAL A 123 -5.46 1.58 10.53
CA VAL A 123 -4.41 1.57 11.55
C VAL A 123 -5.00 1.41 12.95
N ALA A 124 -4.36 0.58 13.77
CA ALA A 124 -4.74 0.44 15.18
C ALA A 124 -4.38 1.70 15.99
N GLU A 125 -5.23 2.05 16.95
CA GLU A 125 -4.94 3.03 18.00
C GLU A 125 -3.58 2.73 18.67
N GLY A 126 -2.86 3.79 19.06
CA GLY A 126 -1.54 3.68 19.68
C GLY A 126 -0.38 3.38 18.72
N THR A 127 -0.65 3.12 17.43
CA THR A 127 0.41 2.95 16.42
C THR A 127 1.23 4.22 16.26
N LYS A 128 2.57 4.08 16.24
CA LYS A 128 3.51 5.17 15.98
C LYS A 128 4.00 5.16 14.53
N ILE A 129 3.87 6.28 13.83
CA ILE A 129 4.19 6.41 12.40
C ILE A 129 5.19 7.55 12.20
N GLY A 130 6.26 7.36 11.44
CA GLY A 130 7.21 8.44 11.16
C GLY A 130 8.43 8.03 10.33
N THR A 131 9.26 9.00 9.95
CA THR A 131 10.42 8.81 9.07
C THR A 131 11.73 9.00 9.84
N THR A 132 12.16 7.97 10.55
CA THR A 132 13.20 8.06 11.59
C THR A 132 14.65 7.96 11.09
N ALA A 133 14.89 7.82 9.78
CA ALA A 133 16.23 7.60 9.23
C ALA A 133 17.21 8.77 9.50
N ILE A 134 16.70 10.00 9.68
CA ILE A 134 17.53 11.18 10.01
C ILE A 134 18.27 11.02 11.34
N ASN A 135 17.70 10.27 12.29
CA ASN A 135 18.30 10.02 13.60
C ASN A 135 19.55 9.12 13.54
N VAL A 136 19.82 8.48 12.39
CA VAL A 136 21.01 7.65 12.17
C VAL A 136 21.89 8.18 11.03
N GLY A 137 21.70 9.45 10.63
CA GLY A 137 22.48 10.08 9.56
C GLY A 137 22.07 9.68 8.14
N LEU A 138 20.89 9.09 7.98
CA LEU A 138 20.29 8.74 6.68
C LEU A 138 19.07 9.62 6.40
N PHE A 139 18.36 9.40 5.30
CA PHE A 139 17.17 10.18 4.96
C PHE A 139 16.12 9.31 4.25
N CYS A 140 14.86 9.40 4.65
CA CYS A 140 13.76 8.61 4.09
C CYS A 140 13.30 9.14 2.72
N MET A 141 14.22 9.22 1.74
CA MET A 141 13.89 9.68 0.38
C MET A 141 12.86 8.79 -0.31
N GLY A 142 12.93 7.47 -0.10
CA GLY A 142 11.95 6.52 -0.61
C GLY A 142 10.54 6.78 -0.05
N PRO A 143 10.33 6.71 1.28
CA PRO A 143 9.06 7.07 1.90
C PRO A 143 8.56 8.48 1.56
N ALA A 144 9.45 9.46 1.34
CA ALA A 144 9.07 10.82 0.98
C ALA A 144 8.26 10.89 -0.32
N VAL A 145 8.48 9.98 -1.27
CA VAL A 145 7.81 9.96 -2.58
C VAL A 145 6.29 9.76 -2.45
N PRO A 146 5.78 8.68 -1.83
CA PRO A 146 4.35 8.53 -1.58
C PRO A 146 3.85 9.48 -0.49
N MET A 147 4.58 9.69 0.61
CA MET A 147 4.10 10.54 1.71
C MET A 147 3.84 11.98 1.29
N SER A 148 4.68 12.57 0.44
CA SER A 148 4.49 13.94 -0.04
C SER A 148 3.22 14.11 -0.88
N ARG A 149 2.72 13.03 -1.49
CA ARG A 149 1.46 13.00 -2.24
C ARG A 149 0.23 12.85 -1.34
N SER A 150 0.40 12.34 -0.11
CA SER A 150 -0.71 12.11 0.84
C SER A 150 -0.92 13.25 1.85
N ILE A 151 0.13 13.71 2.55
CA ILE A 151 -0.01 14.64 3.70
C ILE A 151 0.41 16.08 3.41
N GLY A 152 0.79 16.38 2.17
CA GLY A 152 1.26 17.69 1.74
C GLY A 152 2.68 18.03 2.22
N ARG A 153 3.26 19.07 1.62
CA ARG A 153 4.70 19.38 1.72
C ARG A 153 5.18 19.63 3.15
N LYS A 154 4.48 20.43 3.95
CA LYS A 154 4.99 20.87 5.27
C LYS A 154 5.04 19.72 6.28
N ARG A 155 3.95 18.96 6.40
CA ARG A 155 3.86 17.78 7.27
C ARG A 155 4.86 16.70 6.88
N CYS A 156 4.99 16.45 5.57
CA CYS A 156 5.98 15.50 5.06
C CYS A 156 7.41 15.94 5.41
N LEU A 157 7.76 17.21 5.18
CA LEU A 157 9.08 17.74 5.53
C LEU A 157 9.33 17.75 7.04
N GLU A 158 8.32 18.04 7.86
CA GLU A 158 8.42 17.99 9.32
C GLU A 158 8.89 16.61 9.77
N LEU A 159 8.16 15.54 9.42
CA LEU A 159 8.55 14.17 9.75
C LEU A 159 9.95 13.80 9.23
N LEU A 160 10.26 14.19 8.00
CA LEU A 160 11.54 13.85 7.34
C LEU A 160 12.75 14.56 7.98
N LEU A 161 12.57 15.81 8.39
CA LEU A 161 13.65 16.65 8.92
C LEU A 161 13.85 16.47 10.42
N THR A 162 12.78 16.24 11.18
CA THR A 162 12.89 16.06 12.64
C THR A 162 13.13 14.60 13.04
N GLY A 163 12.61 13.66 12.25
CA GLY A 163 12.64 12.24 12.60
C GLY A 163 11.64 11.88 13.70
N ASP A 164 10.71 12.77 14.02
CA ASP A 164 9.65 12.53 14.99
C ASP A 164 8.65 11.47 14.49
N VAL A 165 7.90 10.92 15.45
CA VAL A 165 6.79 9.99 15.18
C VAL A 165 5.49 10.61 15.65
N ILE A 166 4.46 10.49 14.81
CA ILE A 166 3.09 10.87 15.12
C ILE A 166 2.29 9.64 15.53
N ASP A 167 1.17 9.84 16.20
CA ASP A 167 0.24 8.75 16.49
C ASP A 167 -0.75 8.50 15.33
N ALA A 168 -1.52 7.43 15.46
CA ALA A 168 -2.48 6.99 14.45
C ALA A 168 -3.54 8.06 14.14
N HIS A 169 -4.05 8.78 15.14
CA HIS A 169 -5.10 9.79 14.94
C HIS A 169 -4.56 11.03 14.25
N GLU A 170 -3.36 11.46 14.60
CA GLU A 170 -2.68 12.53 13.88
C GLU A 170 -2.43 12.14 12.42
N ALA A 171 -1.98 10.91 12.16
CA ALA A 171 -1.81 10.40 10.79
C ALA A 171 -3.13 10.36 9.99
N GLU A 172 -4.25 10.03 10.63
CA GLU A 172 -5.59 10.09 10.04
C GLU A 172 -6.01 11.54 9.73
N GLN A 173 -5.86 12.45 10.69
CA GLN A 173 -6.12 13.88 10.50
C GLN A 173 -5.27 14.47 9.36
N TRP A 174 -4.07 13.93 9.16
CA TRP A 174 -3.16 14.40 8.13
C TRP A 174 -3.47 13.87 6.74
N GLY A 175 -4.30 12.82 6.64
CA GLY A 175 -4.63 12.14 5.38
C GLY A 175 -3.63 11.04 4.99
N LEU A 176 -2.75 10.62 5.90
CA LEU A 176 -1.86 9.47 5.68
C LEU A 176 -2.58 8.14 5.87
N VAL A 177 -3.63 8.14 6.70
CA VAL A 177 -4.41 6.97 7.10
C VAL A 177 -5.89 7.25 6.86
N ASN A 178 -6.64 6.27 6.35
CA ASN A 178 -8.06 6.44 6.07
C ASN A 178 -8.94 6.21 7.31
N LYS A 179 -8.52 5.30 8.20
CA LYS A 179 -9.31 4.91 9.36
C LYS A 179 -8.44 4.44 10.52
N VAL A 180 -8.70 4.97 11.71
CA VAL A 180 -8.13 4.48 12.97
C VAL A 180 -9.19 3.71 13.77
N VAL A 181 -8.80 2.58 14.36
CA VAL A 181 -9.69 1.72 15.16
C VAL A 181 -8.96 1.12 16.37
N PRO A 182 -9.67 0.67 17.42
CA PRO A 182 -9.07 -0.13 18.48
C PRO A 182 -8.32 -1.35 17.91
N ALA A 183 -7.23 -1.76 18.57
CA ALA A 183 -6.34 -2.81 18.06
C ALA A 183 -7.07 -4.15 17.81
N GLU A 184 -7.99 -4.52 18.69
CA GLU A 184 -8.83 -5.70 18.59
C GLU A 184 -9.86 -5.65 17.44
N LYS A 185 -10.08 -4.46 16.87
CA LYS A 185 -10.97 -4.22 15.72
C LYS A 185 -10.23 -4.04 14.40
N LEU A 186 -8.90 -4.04 14.41
CA LEU A 186 -8.09 -3.80 13.21
C LEU A 186 -8.41 -4.80 12.09
N GLU A 187 -8.37 -6.10 12.39
CA GLU A 187 -8.63 -7.13 11.39
C GLU A 187 -10.05 -7.04 10.82
N GLU A 188 -11.05 -6.87 11.69
CA GLU A 188 -12.45 -6.72 11.31
C GLU A 188 -12.64 -5.52 10.36
N ALA A 189 -12.12 -4.35 10.74
CA ALA A 189 -12.27 -3.11 9.97
C ALA A 189 -11.52 -3.16 8.63
N THR A 190 -10.31 -3.74 8.60
CA THR A 190 -9.55 -3.94 7.36
C THR A 190 -10.31 -4.87 6.41
N MET A 191 -10.78 -6.02 6.90
CA MET A 191 -11.48 -6.99 6.07
C MET A 191 -12.83 -6.47 5.60
N GLU A 192 -13.53 -5.64 6.40
CA GLU A 192 -14.73 -4.94 5.96
C GLU A 192 -14.44 -4.02 4.76
N LEU A 193 -13.36 -3.23 4.81
CA LEU A 193 -12.95 -2.37 3.70
C LEU A 193 -12.54 -3.20 2.46
N ALA A 194 -11.78 -4.27 2.67
CA ALA A 194 -11.36 -5.16 1.59
C ALA A 194 -12.54 -5.83 0.88
N ARG A 195 -13.54 -6.32 1.63
CA ARG A 195 -14.78 -6.90 1.06
C ARG A 195 -15.57 -5.86 0.27
N LYS A 196 -15.70 -4.63 0.77
CA LYS A 196 -16.39 -3.54 0.05
C LYS A 196 -15.76 -3.28 -1.32
N LEU A 197 -14.44 -3.39 -1.44
CA LEU A 197 -13.72 -3.28 -2.71
C LEU A 197 -13.90 -4.53 -3.57
N ALA A 198 -13.78 -5.73 -2.99
CA ALA A 198 -13.94 -7.00 -3.71
C ALA A 198 -15.34 -7.17 -4.32
N GLU A 199 -16.37 -6.54 -3.74
CA GLU A 199 -17.74 -6.50 -4.26
C GLU A 199 -17.94 -5.57 -5.47
N LYS A 200 -16.96 -4.73 -5.83
CA LYS A 200 -17.07 -3.84 -7.01
C LYS A 200 -16.68 -4.58 -8.30
N SER A 201 -16.95 -3.95 -9.44
CA SER A 201 -16.41 -4.43 -10.73
C SER A 201 -14.87 -4.44 -10.63
N PRO A 202 -14.23 -5.60 -10.80
CA PRO A 202 -12.78 -5.69 -10.78
C PRO A 202 -12.18 -4.88 -11.94
N LEU A 203 -12.78 -4.91 -13.13
CA LEU A 203 -12.26 -4.15 -14.28
C LEU A 203 -12.34 -2.63 -14.03
N ALA A 204 -13.44 -2.14 -13.45
CA ALA A 204 -13.57 -0.73 -13.09
C ALA A 204 -12.53 -0.28 -12.06
N LEU A 205 -12.28 -1.10 -11.02
CA LEU A 205 -11.23 -0.81 -10.03
C LEU A 205 -9.84 -0.79 -10.67
N GLN A 206 -9.53 -1.76 -11.53
CA GLN A 206 -8.23 -1.86 -12.19
C GLN A 206 -7.98 -0.68 -13.13
N MET A 207 -8.94 -0.34 -13.98
CA MET A 207 -8.85 0.81 -14.89
C MET A 207 -8.79 2.13 -14.11
N GLY A 208 -9.64 2.28 -13.10
CA GLY A 208 -9.71 3.48 -12.26
C GLY A 208 -8.41 3.73 -11.48
N LYS A 209 -7.87 2.70 -10.82
CA LYS A 209 -6.59 2.79 -10.10
C LYS A 209 -5.46 3.18 -11.05
N ARG A 210 -5.33 2.49 -12.19
CA ARG A 210 -4.28 2.81 -13.17
C ARG A 210 -4.39 4.23 -13.71
N ALA A 211 -5.61 4.70 -13.98
CA ALA A 211 -5.85 6.07 -14.42
C ALA A 211 -5.49 7.09 -13.33
N PHE A 212 -5.82 6.81 -12.07
CA PHE A 212 -5.51 7.69 -10.95
C PHE A 212 -4.00 7.94 -10.82
N TYR A 213 -3.20 6.87 -10.82
CA TYR A 213 -1.74 7.02 -10.77
C TYR A 213 -1.19 7.62 -12.07
N GLY A 214 -1.73 7.25 -13.23
CA GLY A 214 -1.30 7.80 -14.52
C GLY A 214 -1.51 9.31 -14.64
N MET A 215 -2.64 9.82 -14.12
CA MET A 215 -2.97 11.24 -14.20
C MET A 215 -2.28 12.10 -13.12
N SER A 216 -1.71 11.48 -12.08
CA SER A 216 -1.27 12.19 -10.86
C SER A 216 -0.13 13.19 -11.09
N ASP A 217 0.72 12.98 -12.10
CA ASP A 217 1.83 13.87 -12.45
C ASP A 217 1.58 14.60 -13.78
N MET A 218 0.34 14.57 -14.31
CA MET A 218 -0.04 15.25 -15.55
C MET A 218 -0.44 16.72 -15.30
N GLU A 219 -0.26 17.54 -16.33
CA GLU A 219 -0.88 18.86 -16.38
C GLU A 219 -2.41 18.73 -16.33
N TYR A 220 -3.10 19.61 -15.58
CA TYR A 220 -4.54 19.51 -15.31
C TYR A 220 -5.41 19.24 -16.55
N GLY A 221 -5.19 19.99 -17.65
CA GLY A 221 -5.95 19.78 -18.90
C GLY A 221 -5.72 18.40 -19.51
N LYS A 222 -4.47 17.94 -19.53
CA LYS A 222 -4.09 16.60 -20.02
C LYS A 222 -4.62 15.48 -19.12
N ALA A 223 -4.64 15.71 -17.80
CA ALA A 223 -5.21 14.77 -16.83
C ALA A 223 -6.71 14.57 -17.08
N LEU A 224 -7.45 15.64 -17.38
CA LEU A 224 -8.88 15.57 -17.72
C LEU A 224 -9.11 14.83 -19.04
N GLU A 225 -8.36 15.15 -20.10
CA GLU A 225 -8.46 14.46 -21.39
C GLU A 225 -8.17 12.96 -21.23
N TYR A 226 -7.07 12.62 -20.55
CA TYR A 226 -6.71 11.23 -20.25
C TYR A 226 -7.79 10.50 -19.45
N SER A 227 -8.35 11.14 -18.41
CA SER A 227 -9.41 10.56 -17.59
C SER A 227 -10.69 10.32 -18.40
N ASN A 228 -11.06 11.24 -19.30
CA ASN A 228 -12.22 11.08 -20.18
C ASN A 228 -12.07 9.88 -21.12
N GLU A 229 -10.89 9.71 -21.72
CA GLU A 229 -10.62 8.56 -22.61
C GLU A 229 -10.69 7.23 -21.84
N VAL A 230 -10.11 7.16 -20.64
CA VAL A 230 -10.20 5.94 -19.82
C VAL A 230 -11.64 5.67 -19.37
N PHE A 231 -12.40 6.70 -19.02
CA PHE A 231 -13.79 6.55 -18.61
C PHE A 231 -14.68 6.12 -19.79
N ALA A 232 -14.48 6.68 -20.99
CA ALA A 232 -15.16 6.25 -22.20
C ALA A 232 -14.87 4.78 -22.53
N ALA A 233 -13.61 4.34 -22.38
CA ALA A 233 -13.24 2.94 -22.51
C ALA A 233 -13.90 2.05 -21.45
N LEU A 234 -14.07 2.53 -20.22
CA LEU A 234 -14.79 1.80 -19.17
C LEU A 234 -16.27 1.65 -19.51
N CYS A 235 -16.92 2.68 -20.06
CA CYS A 235 -18.34 2.67 -20.40
C CYS A 235 -18.75 1.59 -21.41
N VAL A 236 -17.81 1.09 -22.23
CA VAL A 236 -18.08 0.06 -23.25
C VAL A 236 -17.78 -1.37 -22.78
N THR A 237 -17.47 -1.57 -21.49
CA THR A 237 -17.21 -2.90 -20.90
C THR A 237 -18.50 -3.64 -20.53
N GLU A 238 -18.47 -4.99 -20.50
CA GLU A 238 -19.64 -5.78 -20.06
C GLU A 238 -19.98 -5.48 -18.60
N ASP A 239 -18.97 -5.30 -17.75
CA ASP A 239 -19.15 -4.93 -16.34
C ASP A 239 -19.87 -3.57 -16.20
N ALA A 240 -19.56 -2.57 -17.03
CA ALA A 240 -20.28 -1.29 -16.98
C ALA A 240 -21.76 -1.45 -17.36
N GLU A 241 -22.04 -2.19 -18.44
CA GLU A 241 -23.42 -2.47 -18.87
C GLU A 241 -24.20 -3.22 -17.78
N GLU A 242 -23.62 -4.26 -17.20
CA GLU A 242 -24.21 -5.04 -16.11
C GLU A 242 -24.46 -4.18 -14.86
N GLY A 243 -23.50 -3.35 -14.47
CA GLY A 243 -23.63 -2.47 -13.31
C GLY A 243 -24.78 -1.48 -13.46
N ILE A 244 -24.92 -0.86 -14.64
CA ILE A 244 -26.02 0.06 -14.95
C ILE A 244 -27.36 -0.67 -14.97
N LYS A 245 -27.47 -1.84 -15.63
CA LYS A 245 -28.69 -2.65 -15.64
C LYS A 245 -29.10 -3.06 -14.23
N ALA A 246 -28.17 -3.60 -13.45
CA ALA A 246 -28.42 -4.04 -12.08
C ALA A 246 -28.90 -2.90 -11.18
N PHE A 247 -28.33 -1.70 -11.33
CA PHE A 247 -28.78 -0.50 -10.62
C PHE A 247 -30.22 -0.11 -10.98
N LEU A 248 -30.55 -0.06 -12.27
CA LEU A 248 -31.90 0.27 -12.75
C LEU A 248 -32.94 -0.77 -12.32
N GLU A 249 -32.55 -2.04 -12.30
CA GLU A 249 -33.39 -3.18 -11.91
C GLU A 249 -33.41 -3.44 -10.39
N LYS A 250 -32.65 -2.67 -9.60
CA LYS A 250 -32.50 -2.82 -8.13
C LYS A 250 -32.09 -4.23 -7.69
N ARG A 251 -31.17 -4.85 -8.44
CA ARG A 251 -30.57 -6.16 -8.11
C ARG A 251 -29.07 -6.03 -7.87
N LYS A 252 -28.47 -7.08 -7.31
CA LYS A 252 -27.01 -7.16 -7.21
C LYS A 252 -26.40 -7.45 -8.60
N PRO A 253 -25.32 -6.76 -8.98
CA PRO A 253 -24.60 -7.05 -10.23
C PRO A 253 -23.75 -8.32 -10.12
N VAL A 254 -23.49 -8.95 -11.26
CA VAL A 254 -22.57 -10.09 -11.40
C VAL A 254 -21.40 -9.72 -12.30
N TRP A 255 -20.27 -9.42 -11.70
CA TRP A 255 -19.07 -8.98 -12.42
C TRP A 255 -18.31 -10.13 -13.08
N LYS A 256 -17.88 -9.91 -14.33
CA LYS A 256 -17.11 -10.86 -15.14
C LYS A 256 -15.71 -10.38 -15.50
N CYS A 257 -15.34 -9.16 -15.09
CA CYS A 257 -14.02 -8.58 -15.36
C CYS A 257 -13.71 -8.42 -16.87
N ARG A 258 -14.70 -7.99 -17.65
CA ARG A 258 -14.60 -7.77 -19.11
C ARG A 258 -15.64 -6.75 -19.56
#